data_AF-A0A8C7XGR9-F1
#
_entry.id   AF-A0A8C7XGR9-F1
#
_cell.length_a   1.000
_cell.length_b   1.000
_cell.length_c   1.000
_cell.angle_alpha   90.00
_cell.angle_beta   90.00
_cell.angle_gamma   90.00
#
_symmetry.space_group_name_H-M   'P 1'
#
loop_
_entity.id
_entity.type
_entity.pdbx_description
1 polymer ?
#
loop_
_entity_poly.entity_id
_entity_poly.type
_entity_poly.pdbx_seq_one_letter_code
_entity_poly.pdbx_strand_id
1 'polypeptide(L)'
;GNMLGEEAEPRWISEEVKTGTTIIAIEFNGGVVLGSDSRVSAGDSVVNRVMNKLSPLHDRIYCALSGSAADAQTIAEMVNYQLDVHR
;
A
#
# COMPACT_ATOMS: atom_id res chain seq x y z
N GLY A 1 -29.41 -14.78 -40.47
CA GLY A 1 -29.44 -14.91 -39.00
C GLY A 1 -28.12 -14.41 -38.48
N ASN A 2 -28.13 -13.35 -37.68
CA ASN A 2 -26.96 -12.84 -36.96
C ASN A 2 -26.28 -13.97 -36.20
N MET A 3 -24.95 -13.97 -36.10
CA MET A 3 -24.23 -13.99 -34.81
C MET A 3 -22.88 -13.30 -34.97
N LEU A 4 -22.73 -12.20 -34.24
CA LEU A 4 -21.55 -11.38 -34.06
C LEU A 4 -20.52 -12.14 -33.22
N GLY A 5 -19.22 -11.86 -33.44
CA GLY A 5 -18.12 -12.49 -32.73
C GLY A 5 -18.20 -12.28 -31.21
N GLU A 6 -17.92 -13.35 -30.48
CA GLU A 6 -17.66 -13.28 -29.04
C GLU A 6 -16.37 -12.49 -28.83
N GLU A 7 -16.49 -11.23 -28.39
CA GLU A 7 -15.37 -10.52 -27.80
C GLU A 7 -15.01 -11.25 -26.50
N ALA A 8 -13.80 -11.80 -26.44
CA ALA A 8 -13.30 -12.49 -25.25
C ALA A 8 -13.36 -11.56 -24.03
N GLU A 9 -14.08 -11.99 -22.98
CA GLU A 9 -14.20 -11.28 -21.71
C GLU A 9 -12.81 -10.80 -21.21
N PRO A 10 -12.68 -9.55 -20.73
CA PRO A 10 -11.40 -9.02 -20.31
C PRO A 10 -10.78 -9.88 -19.21
N ARG A 11 -9.54 -10.34 -19.45
CA ARG A 11 -8.80 -11.30 -18.62
C ARG A 11 -8.84 -10.99 -17.11
N TRP A 12 -8.84 -9.71 -16.73
CA TRP A 12 -8.88 -9.24 -15.35
C TRP A 12 -10.13 -9.65 -14.56
N ILE A 13 -11.23 -10.01 -15.24
CA ILE A 13 -12.45 -10.54 -14.59
C ILE A 13 -12.22 -11.94 -14.03
N SER A 14 -11.33 -12.72 -14.67
CA SER A 14 -11.04 -14.11 -14.31
C SER A 14 -9.79 -14.28 -13.44
N GLU A 15 -9.02 -13.20 -13.25
CA GLU A 15 -7.79 -13.24 -12.44
C GLU A 15 -8.11 -13.11 -10.94
N GLU A 16 -7.33 -13.82 -10.12
CA GLU A 16 -7.40 -13.69 -8.68
C GLU A 16 -7.07 -12.25 -8.24
N VAL A 17 -7.97 -11.65 -7.46
CA VAL A 17 -7.78 -10.27 -6.98
C VAL A 17 -6.61 -10.25 -6.01
N LYS A 18 -5.55 -9.50 -6.34
CA LYS A 18 -4.44 -9.27 -5.41
C LYS A 18 -4.94 -8.50 -4.17
N THR A 19 -5.08 -9.18 -3.04
CA THR A 19 -5.48 -8.59 -1.76
C THR A 19 -4.31 -7.96 -1.00
N GLY A 20 -3.37 -7.35 -1.72
CA GLY A 20 -2.23 -6.67 -1.11
C GLY A 20 -2.62 -5.36 -0.43
N THR A 21 -1.61 -4.64 0.05
CA THR A 21 -1.77 -3.24 0.47
C THR A 21 -1.88 -2.35 -0.77
N THR A 22 -2.79 -1.38 -0.75
CA THR A 22 -2.85 -0.32 -1.75
C THR A 22 -2.38 0.99 -1.12
N ILE A 23 -1.37 1.60 -1.72
CA ILE A 23 -0.85 2.91 -1.34
C ILE A 23 -0.92 3.80 -2.59
N ILE A 24 -1.31 5.05 -2.40
CA ILE A 24 -1.40 6.07 -3.44
C ILE A 24 -0.64 7.31 -2.97
N ALA A 25 0.12 7.92 -3.88
CA ALA A 25 0.77 9.20 -3.69
C ALA A 25 0.42 10.12 -4.87
N ILE A 26 -0.05 11.33 -4.58
CA ILE A 26 -0.43 12.33 -5.59
C ILE A 26 0.39 13.59 -5.33
N GLU A 27 1.28 13.91 -6.27
CA GLU A 27 2.05 15.14 -6.25
C GLU A 27 1.18 16.34 -6.62
N PHE A 28 1.43 17.48 -5.97
CA PHE A 28 0.89 18.78 -6.33
C PHE A 28 1.93 19.86 -6.11
N ASN A 29 1.68 21.08 -6.60
CA ASN A 29 2.59 22.19 -6.37
C ASN A 29 2.70 22.51 -4.87
N GLY A 30 3.86 22.22 -4.29
CA GLY A 30 4.16 22.43 -2.87
C GLY A 30 4.09 21.18 -1.99
N GLY A 31 3.81 19.99 -2.52
CA GLY A 31 3.86 18.77 -1.73
C GLY A 31 3.27 17.52 -2.38
N VAL A 32 2.92 16.55 -1.52
CA VAL A 32 2.31 15.28 -1.90
C VAL A 32 1.17 14.94 -0.94
N VAL A 33 0.09 14.36 -1.47
CA VAL A 33 -0.97 13.72 -0.68
C VAL A 33 -0.72 12.21 -0.70
N LEU A 34 -0.68 11.59 0.47
CA LEU A 34 -0.51 10.15 0.62
C LEU A 34 -1.81 9.51 1.14
N GLY A 35 -2.16 8.35 0.61
CA GLY A 35 -3.29 7.54 1.05
C GLY A 35 -2.94 6.06 1.07
N SER A 36 -3.50 5.31 2.01
CA SER A 36 -3.34 3.86 2.09
C SER A 36 -4.64 3.20 2.54
N ASP A 37 -4.84 1.94 2.14
CA ASP A 37 -5.87 1.11 2.75
C ASP A 37 -5.49 0.72 4.20
N SER A 38 -6.47 0.36 5.03
CA SER A 38 -6.26 0.15 6.47
C SER A 38 -6.28 -1.32 6.92
N ARG A 39 -6.41 -2.26 5.98
CA ARG A 39 -6.59 -3.68 6.28
C ARG A 39 -5.26 -4.40 6.48
N VAL A 40 -5.19 -5.25 7.51
CA VAL A 40 -4.09 -6.19 7.77
C VAL A 40 -4.67 -7.60 7.84
N SER A 41 -4.04 -8.55 7.16
CA SER A 41 -4.43 -9.96 7.16
C SER A 41 -3.34 -10.87 7.71
N ALA A 42 -3.76 -12.01 8.26
CA ALA A 42 -2.92 -13.14 8.59
C ALA A 42 -3.49 -14.36 7.84
N GLY A 43 -2.84 -14.74 6.74
CA GLY A 43 -3.46 -15.61 5.73
C GLY A 43 -4.75 -14.98 5.19
N ASP A 44 -5.83 -15.76 5.18
CA ASP A 44 -7.14 -15.33 4.66
C ASP A 44 -7.97 -14.53 5.67
N SER A 45 -7.49 -14.38 6.91
CA SER A 45 -8.22 -13.68 7.97
C SER A 45 -7.80 -12.22 8.09
N VAL A 46 -8.78 -11.32 8.18
CA VAL A 46 -8.53 -9.91 8.51
C VAL A 46 -8.39 -9.75 10.02
N VAL A 47 -7.17 -9.43 10.47
CA VAL A 47 -6.82 -9.32 11.89
C VAL A 47 -6.86 -7.88 12.40
N ASN A 48 -6.73 -6.89 11.50
CA ASN A 48 -6.91 -5.48 11.83
C ASN A 48 -7.52 -4.74 10.64
N ARG A 49 -8.44 -3.81 10.90
CA ARG A 49 -9.17 -3.03 9.89
C ARG A 49 -8.83 -1.54 9.90
N VAL A 50 -8.06 -1.06 10.87
CA VAL A 50 -7.83 0.38 11.10
C VAL A 50 -6.35 0.71 11.24
N MET A 51 -5.47 -0.07 10.62
CA MET A 51 -4.04 0.21 10.66
C MET A 51 -3.70 1.40 9.75
N ASN A 52 -2.95 2.37 10.26
CA ASN A 52 -2.31 3.37 9.40
C ASN A 52 -1.00 2.79 8.86
N LYS A 53 -0.87 2.69 7.53
CA LYS A 53 0.33 2.16 6.88
C LYS A 53 1.31 3.27 6.47
N LEU A 54 1.02 4.52 6.81
CA LEU A 54 1.90 5.66 6.60
C LEU A 54 2.57 6.03 7.93
N SER A 55 3.84 5.69 8.06
CA SER A 55 4.64 6.02 9.24
C SER A 55 5.48 7.27 8.98
N PRO A 56 5.40 8.32 9.80
CA PRO A 56 6.33 9.45 9.70
C PRO A 56 7.76 8.97 10.00
N LEU A 57 8.73 9.42 9.21
CA LEU A 57 10.16 9.20 9.43
C LEU A 57 10.90 10.50 9.80
N HIS A 58 10.42 11.63 9.31
CA HIS A 58 10.93 12.97 9.60
C HIS A 58 9.83 14.00 9.28
N ASP A 59 10.02 15.26 9.65
CA ASP A 59 9.11 16.39 9.39
C ASP A 59 8.51 16.45 7.98
N ARG A 60 9.25 15.97 6.96
CA ARG A 60 8.83 16.01 5.54
C ARG A 60 8.95 14.66 4.83
N ILE A 61 9.18 13.58 5.58
CA ILE A 61 9.42 12.24 5.00
C ILE A 61 8.48 11.24 5.68
N TYR A 62 7.74 10.51 4.87
CA TYR A 62 6.86 9.42 5.31
C TYR A 62 7.28 8.11 4.65
N CYS A 63 7.22 7.03 5.41
CA CYS A 63 7.36 5.66 4.94
C CYS A 63 5.97 5.04 4.73
N ALA A 64 5.72 4.48 3.55
CA ALA A 64 4.52 3.70 3.30
C ALA A 64 4.85 2.20 3.40
N LEU A 65 4.16 1.51 4.31
CA LEU A 65 4.43 0.13 4.68
C LEU A 65 3.57 -0.82 3.84
N SER A 66 4.20 -1.76 3.16
CA SER A 66 3.53 -2.81 2.39
C SER A 66 4.28 -4.14 2.50
N GLY A 67 3.55 -5.26 2.36
CA GLY A 67 4.11 -6.60 2.54
C GLY A 67 4.01 -7.06 4.00
N SER A 68 5.04 -7.77 4.47
CA SER A 68 5.14 -8.24 5.86
C SER A 68 5.17 -7.05 6.82
N ALA A 69 4.19 -6.98 7.72
CA ALA A 69 4.06 -5.86 8.66
C ALA A 69 5.29 -5.74 9.57
N ALA A 70 5.80 -6.87 10.07
CA ALA A 70 6.96 -6.90 10.95
C ALA A 70 8.21 -6.37 10.24
N ASP A 71 8.52 -6.89 9.05
CA ASP A 71 9.72 -6.49 8.30
C ASP A 71 9.67 -5.01 7.91
N ALA A 72 8.51 -4.56 7.42
CA ALA A 72 8.33 -3.16 7.02
C ALA A 72 8.48 -2.21 8.21
N GLN A 73 7.92 -2.57 9.38
CA GLN A 73 8.04 -1.77 10.59
C GLN A 73 9.49 -1.69 11.08
N THR A 74 10.20 -2.82 11.13
CA THR A 74 11.61 -2.84 11.55
C THR A 74 12.48 -1.96 10.67
N ILE A 75 12.28 -1.99 9.34
CA ILE A 75 13.01 -1.13 8.41
C ILE A 75 12.69 0.35 8.65
N ALA A 76 11.40 0.69 8.83
CA ALA A 76 10.99 2.06 9.09
C ALA A 76 11.58 2.62 10.39
N GLU A 77 11.58 1.83 11.46
CA GLU A 77 12.19 2.19 12.76
C GLU A 77 13.70 2.41 12.63
N MET A 78 14.41 1.52 11.92
CA MET A 78 15.84 1.66 11.69
C MET A 78 16.16 2.94 10.89
N VAL A 79 15.41 3.23 9.84
CA VAL A 79 15.60 4.45 9.03
C VAL A 79 15.31 5.70 9.86
N ASN A 80 14.22 5.69 10.64
CA ASN A 80 13.87 6.80 11.51
C ASN A 80 15.00 7.10 12.52
N TYR A 81 15.53 6.06 13.17
CA TYR A 81 16.69 6.20 14.06
C TYR A 81 17.90 6.82 13.35
N GLN A 82 18.23 6.37 12.13
CA GLN A 82 19.35 6.92 11.38
C GLN A 82 19.13 8.39 10.98
N LEU A 83 17.90 8.79 10.68
CA LEU A 83 17.58 10.19 10.36
C LEU A 83 17.65 11.09 11.61
N ASP A 84 17.27 10.57 12.77
CA ASP A 84 17.30 11.34 14.03
C ASP A 84 18.74 11.60 14.51
N VAL A 85 19.64 10.62 14.36
CA VAL A 85 21.05 10.79 14.76
C VAL A 85 21.89 11.63 13.78
N HIS A 86 21.39 11.90 12.57
CA HIS A 86 22.08 12.68 11.52
C HIS A 86 21.36 13.98 11.15
N ARG A 87 20.66 14.61 12.09
CA ARG A 87 20.01 15.92 11.89
C ARG A 87 20.97 17.05 11.52
#